data_AF-A0A1Y1M5K4-F1
#
_entry.id   AF-A0A1Y1M5K4-F1
#
_cell.length_a   1.000
_cell.length_b   1.000
_cell.length_c   1.000
_cell.angle_alpha   90.00
_cell.angle_beta   90.00
_cell.angle_gamma   90.00
#
_symmetry.space_group_name_H-M   'P 1'
#
loop_
_entity.id
_entity.type
_entity.pdbx_description
1 polymer ?
#
loop_
_entity_poly.entity_id
_entity_poly.type
_entity_poly.pdbx_seq_one_letter_code
_entity_poly.pdbx_strand_id
1 'polypeptide(L)'
;VADFAKYLPDVDMPINYMDESRLLVPHDTIAKLVAEECKERRIVDPIKATSKFHGLGAVDAAMPDPYDPHWYGPSEQYWNLFVKTCGPDTPAFGVQQVQDMSGPAEFPQNYRPDYAYKGYIQNFTASSDPCQQ
;
A
#
# COMPACT_ATOMS: atom_id res chain seq x y z
N VAL A 1 -9.66 4.15 -25.89
CA VAL A 1 -8.19 4.30 -25.84
C VAL A 1 -7.68 5.19 -26.96
N ALA A 2 -8.03 4.93 -28.23
CA ALA A 2 -7.52 5.67 -29.39
C ALA A 2 -7.73 7.20 -29.35
N ASP A 3 -8.86 7.67 -28.82
CA ASP A 3 -9.21 9.10 -28.86
C ASP A 3 -8.30 10.00 -28.02
N PHE A 4 -7.75 9.50 -26.91
CA PHE A 4 -6.86 10.25 -26.01
C PHE A 4 -5.40 9.79 -26.06
N ALA A 5 -5.13 8.55 -26.52
CA ALA A 5 -3.76 8.02 -26.57
C ALA A 5 -2.81 8.88 -27.40
N LYS A 6 -3.29 9.51 -28.48
CA LYS A 6 -2.50 10.44 -29.31
C LYS A 6 -2.01 11.71 -28.59
N TYR A 7 -2.54 11.99 -27.39
CA TYR A 7 -2.13 13.12 -26.56
C TYR A 7 -1.34 12.69 -25.32
N LEU A 8 -1.13 11.38 -25.12
CA LEU A 8 -0.34 10.86 -24.01
C LEU A 8 1.10 10.63 -24.46
N PRO A 9 2.09 10.88 -23.58
CA PRO A 9 3.45 10.39 -23.80
C PRO A 9 3.47 8.85 -23.72
N ASP A 10 4.55 8.26 -24.22
CA ASP A 10 4.84 6.84 -23.99
C ASP A 10 4.98 6.60 -22.48
N VAL A 11 4.27 5.60 -21.96
CA VAL A 11 4.21 5.26 -20.54
C VAL A 11 4.22 3.76 -20.33
N ASP A 12 5.07 3.29 -19.43
CA ASP A 12 5.03 1.93 -18.90
C ASP A 12 4.23 1.93 -17.60
N MET A 13 3.02 1.37 -17.63
CA MET A 13 2.12 1.36 -16.47
C MET A 13 1.80 -0.07 -16.07
N PRO A 14 2.27 -0.56 -14.90
CA PRO A 14 1.79 -1.82 -14.36
C PRO A 14 0.32 -1.67 -13.96
N ILE A 15 -0.53 -2.55 -14.50
CA ILE A 15 -1.98 -2.52 -14.24
C ILE A 15 -2.32 -3.61 -13.23
N ASN A 16 -2.97 -3.22 -12.13
CA ASN A 16 -3.64 -4.14 -11.23
C ASN A 16 -5.04 -4.43 -11.76
N TYR A 17 -5.31 -5.68 -12.15
CA TYR A 17 -6.63 -6.12 -12.63
C TYR A 17 -7.53 -6.67 -11.51
N MET A 18 -7.03 -6.69 -10.27
CA MET A 18 -7.73 -7.20 -9.10
C MET A 18 -8.30 -6.05 -8.28
N ASP A 19 -9.32 -6.33 -7.47
CA ASP A 19 -9.97 -5.33 -6.62
C ASP A 19 -9.05 -4.87 -5.47
N GLU A 20 -8.19 -5.77 -4.96
CA GLU A 20 -7.28 -5.47 -3.85
C GLU A 20 -5.97 -4.83 -4.31
N SER A 21 -5.45 -3.88 -3.51
CA SER A 21 -4.13 -3.29 -3.75
C SER A 21 -3.03 -4.36 -3.79
N ARG A 22 -2.12 -4.24 -4.76
CA ARG A 22 -0.93 -5.10 -4.89
C ARG A 22 0.35 -4.42 -4.40
N LEU A 23 0.25 -3.21 -3.89
CA LEU A 23 1.35 -2.48 -3.29
C LEU A 23 1.22 -2.54 -1.77
N LEU A 24 2.23 -3.14 -1.13
CA LEU A 24 2.40 -3.15 0.31
C LEU A 24 3.51 -2.18 0.68
N VAL A 25 3.18 -1.16 1.46
CA VAL A 25 4.16 -0.22 2.00
C VAL A 25 4.04 -0.25 3.51
N PRO A 26 5.13 -0.48 4.26
CA PRO A 26 5.08 -0.45 5.71
C PRO A 26 4.48 0.85 6.23
N HIS A 27 3.65 0.75 7.27
CA HIS A 27 2.93 1.88 7.83
C HIS A 27 3.86 3.05 8.16
N ASP A 28 4.99 2.77 8.83
CA ASP A 28 5.96 3.80 9.24
C ASP A 28 6.59 4.53 8.05
N THR A 29 6.80 3.82 6.93
CA THR A 29 7.31 4.43 5.70
C THR A 29 6.29 5.42 5.13
N ILE A 30 5.01 5.03 5.05
CA ILE A 30 3.94 5.95 4.60
C ILE A 30 3.79 7.11 5.58
N ALA A 31 3.77 6.86 6.89
CA ALA A 31 3.64 7.90 7.90
C ALA A 31 4.75 8.94 7.79
N LYS A 32 5.99 8.50 7.54
CA LYS A 32 7.12 9.39 7.28
C LYS A 32 6.93 10.23 6.02
N LEU A 33 6.54 9.61 4.89
CA LEU A 33 6.31 10.32 3.64
C LEU A 33 5.16 11.34 3.75
N VAL A 34 4.08 11.01 4.46
CA VAL A 34 2.98 11.93 4.75
C VAL A 34 3.46 13.11 5.61
N ALA A 35 4.31 12.87 6.60
CA ALA A 35 4.87 13.94 7.43
C ALA A 35 5.83 14.85 6.64
N GLU A 36 6.61 14.29 5.71
CA GLU A 36 7.46 15.06 4.78
C GLU A 36 6.61 15.91 3.84
N GLU A 37 5.58 15.34 3.23
CA GLU A 37 4.63 16.07 2.38
C GLU A 37 4.00 17.24 3.14
N CYS A 38 3.55 17.01 4.38
CA CYS A 38 2.93 18.05 5.19
C CYS A 38 3.89 19.22 5.46
N LYS A 39 5.19 18.95 5.65
CA LYS A 39 6.23 19.97 5.85
C LYS A 39 6.58 20.73 4.56
N GLU A 40 6.59 20.03 3.43
CA GLU A 40 7.02 20.58 2.15
C GLU A 40 5.88 21.18 1.32
N ARG A 41 4.63 20.90 1.70
CA ARG A 41 3.42 21.33 1.01
C ARG A 41 3.43 22.83 0.76
N ARG A 42 3.54 23.20 -0.50
CA ARG A 42 3.47 24.58 -0.98
C ARG A 42 2.84 24.63 -2.35
N ILE A 43 2.08 25.70 -2.61
CA ILE A 43 1.66 26.03 -3.97
C ILE A 43 2.90 26.60 -4.68
N VAL A 44 3.31 25.97 -5.78
CA VAL A 44 4.42 26.46 -6.60
C VAL A 44 3.93 27.66 -7.41
N ASP A 45 4.70 28.75 -7.38
CA ASP A 45 4.44 29.93 -8.23
C ASP A 45 4.42 29.49 -9.72
N PRO A 46 3.37 29.81 -10.49
CA PRO A 46 3.29 29.46 -11.91
C PRO A 46 4.53 29.86 -12.73
N ILE A 47 5.21 30.95 -12.37
CA ILE A 47 6.43 31.43 -13.07
C ILE A 47 7.60 30.45 -12.84
N LYS A 48 7.62 29.75 -11.71
CA LYS A 48 8.63 28.73 -11.38
C LYS A 48 8.24 27.33 -11.86
N ALA A 49 7.01 27.13 -12.30
CA ALA A 49 6.55 25.86 -12.86
C ALA A 49 6.99 25.73 -14.32
N THR A 50 7.46 24.55 -14.71
CA THR A 50 7.72 24.25 -16.13
C THR A 50 6.43 23.84 -16.82
N SER A 51 6.11 24.51 -17.94
CA SER A 51 5.00 24.14 -18.84
C SER A 51 5.48 23.32 -20.05
N LYS A 52 6.78 23.07 -20.14
CA LYS A 52 7.40 22.32 -21.23
C LYS A 52 7.73 20.91 -20.75
N PHE A 53 7.38 19.93 -21.57
CA PHE A 53 7.86 18.57 -21.41
C PHE A 53 9.38 18.55 -21.55
N HIS A 54 10.06 18.03 -20.53
CA HIS A 54 11.47 17.68 -20.61
C HIS A 54 11.56 16.17 -20.78
N GLY A 55 12.34 15.73 -21.77
CA GLY A 55 12.62 14.30 -21.97
C GLY A 55 13.47 13.72 -20.84
N LEU A 56 13.63 12.40 -20.85
CA LEU A 56 14.34 11.65 -19.81
C LEU A 56 15.87 11.66 -19.95
N GLY A 57 16.44 12.27 -21.00
CA GLY A 57 17.87 12.17 -21.30
C GLY A 57 18.81 12.61 -20.18
N ALA A 58 18.39 13.55 -19.31
CA ALA A 58 19.17 13.93 -18.14
C ALA A 58 19.15 12.87 -17.03
N VAL A 59 18.03 12.16 -16.88
CA VAL A 59 17.87 11.03 -15.96
C VAL A 59 18.66 9.83 -16.47
N ASP A 60 18.57 9.54 -17.77
CA ASP A 60 19.31 8.44 -18.40
C ASP A 60 20.82 8.65 -18.30
N ALA A 61 21.28 9.89 -18.53
CA ALA A 61 22.69 10.28 -18.40
C ALA A 61 23.19 10.23 -16.95
N ALA A 62 22.30 10.36 -15.95
CA ALA A 62 22.67 10.28 -14.55
C ALA A 62 23.09 8.85 -14.14
N MET A 63 22.76 7.83 -14.96
CA MET A 63 23.08 6.41 -14.73
C MET A 63 22.91 6.02 -13.25
N PRO A 64 21.73 6.26 -12.65
CA PRO A 64 21.52 5.87 -11.27
C PRO A 64 21.71 4.37 -11.11
N ASP A 65 22.12 3.95 -9.91
CA ASP A 65 22.17 2.53 -9.59
C ASP A 65 20.80 1.89 -9.90
N PRO A 66 20.77 0.75 -10.61
CA PRO A 66 19.53 0.06 -10.90
C PRO A 66 18.76 -0.18 -9.60
N TYR A 67 17.48 0.16 -9.58
CA TYR A 67 16.61 -0.23 -8.49
C TYR A 67 16.54 -1.76 -8.46
N ASP A 68 17.13 -2.37 -7.44
CA ASP A 68 17.06 -3.81 -7.19
C ASP A 68 16.02 -4.07 -6.10
N PRO A 69 14.74 -4.31 -6.46
CA PRO A 69 13.73 -4.61 -5.46
C PRO A 69 14.03 -5.95 -4.80
N HIS A 70 13.97 -5.99 -3.48
CA HIS A 70 13.98 -7.25 -2.76
C HIS A 70 12.70 -8.04 -3.05
N TRP A 71 12.84 -9.19 -3.73
CA TRP A 71 11.73 -10.08 -4.02
C TRP A 71 11.49 -11.06 -2.88
N TYR A 72 10.28 -11.00 -2.30
CA TYR A 72 9.83 -12.01 -1.36
C TYR A 72 9.41 -13.27 -2.13
N GLY A 73 10.16 -14.35 -1.94
CA GLY A 73 9.91 -15.65 -2.58
C GLY A 73 8.80 -16.46 -1.90
N PRO A 74 8.50 -17.67 -2.40
CA PRO A 74 7.43 -18.54 -1.88
C PRO A 74 7.65 -19.02 -0.43
N SER A 75 8.85 -18.80 0.13
CA SER A 75 9.14 -19.07 1.54
C SER A 75 8.55 -18.03 2.48
N GLU A 76 8.19 -16.84 1.99
CA GLU A 76 7.58 -15.79 2.79
C GLU A 76 6.06 -15.82 2.62
N GLN A 77 5.35 -15.76 3.74
CA GLN A 77 3.90 -15.78 3.76
C GLN A 77 3.38 -14.35 3.56
N TYR A 78 2.38 -14.19 2.69
CA TYR A 78 1.83 -12.87 2.36
C TYR A 78 1.39 -12.07 3.59
N TRP A 79 0.78 -12.74 4.58
CA TRP A 79 0.32 -12.10 5.82
C TRP A 79 1.45 -11.41 6.57
N ASN A 80 2.64 -12.01 6.64
CA ASN A 80 3.80 -11.42 7.31
C ASN A 80 4.26 -10.11 6.63
N LEU A 81 3.96 -9.95 5.34
CA LEU A 81 4.21 -8.71 4.60
C LEU A 81 3.08 -7.69 4.84
N PHE A 82 1.83 -8.16 4.79
CA PHE A 82 0.65 -7.33 4.95
C PHE A 82 0.55 -6.67 6.33
N VAL A 83 0.77 -7.40 7.42
CA VAL A 83 0.63 -6.84 8.79
C VAL A 83 1.56 -5.65 9.06
N LYS A 84 2.65 -5.51 8.31
CA LYS A 84 3.57 -4.37 8.40
C LYS A 84 2.96 -3.08 7.84
N THR A 85 1.93 -3.18 7.00
CA THR A 85 1.22 -2.03 6.42
C THR A 85 0.13 -1.50 7.35
N CYS A 86 -0.24 -2.29 8.37
CA CYS A 86 -1.25 -1.91 9.35
C CYS A 86 -0.71 -0.90 10.37
N GLY A 87 -1.61 -0.08 10.92
CA GLY A 87 -1.26 0.88 11.96
C GLY A 87 -0.91 0.18 13.28
N PRO A 88 -0.04 0.77 14.11
CA PRO A 88 0.43 0.16 15.37
C PRO A 88 -0.67 -0.06 16.42
N ASP A 89 -1.81 0.59 16.24
CA ASP A 89 -3.00 0.52 17.10
C ASP A 89 -4.03 -0.51 16.62
N THR A 90 -3.80 -1.16 15.48
CA THR A 90 -4.71 -2.15 14.91
C THR A 90 -4.43 -3.58 15.41
N PRO A 91 -5.46 -4.44 15.55
CA PRO A 91 -5.29 -5.82 16.02
C PRO A 91 -4.26 -6.66 15.25
N ALA A 92 -4.17 -6.49 13.92
CA ALA A 92 -3.27 -7.28 13.10
C ALA A 92 -1.79 -6.88 13.23
N PHE A 93 -1.49 -5.72 13.81
CA PHE A 93 -0.12 -5.20 13.84
C PHE A 93 0.83 -6.13 14.61
N GLY A 94 1.85 -6.63 13.91
CA GLY A 94 2.83 -7.54 14.48
C GLY A 94 2.35 -8.98 14.70
N VAL A 95 1.15 -9.34 14.24
CA VAL A 95 0.63 -10.71 14.31
C VAL A 95 1.28 -11.56 13.22
N GLN A 96 1.96 -12.63 13.61
CA GLN A 96 2.60 -13.56 12.67
C GLN A 96 1.58 -14.51 12.04
N GLN A 97 1.88 -14.95 10.80
CA GLN A 97 1.09 -15.97 10.12
C GLN A 97 1.05 -17.26 10.93
N VAL A 98 -0.12 -17.89 10.98
CA VAL A 98 -0.29 -19.24 11.54
C VAL A 98 0.54 -20.23 10.73
N GLN A 99 1.45 -20.94 11.41
CA GLN A 99 2.37 -21.90 10.78
C GLN A 99 1.77 -23.30 10.65
N ASP A 100 0.94 -23.71 11.61
CA ASP A 100 0.28 -25.02 11.61
C ASP A 100 -1.23 -24.85 11.37
N MET A 101 -1.69 -25.37 10.24
CA MET A 101 -3.09 -25.34 9.82
C MET A 101 -3.77 -26.71 9.94
N SER A 102 -3.16 -27.67 10.64
CA SER A 102 -3.69 -29.03 10.78
C SER A 102 -4.90 -29.12 11.73
N GLY A 103 -5.02 -28.15 12.65
CA GLY A 103 -6.09 -28.06 13.63
C GLY A 103 -7.22 -27.09 13.24
N PRO A 104 -8.32 -27.07 14.02
CA PRO A 104 -9.34 -26.04 13.88
C PRO A 104 -8.75 -24.66 14.21
N ALA A 105 -9.26 -23.62 13.53
CA ALA A 105 -8.88 -22.25 13.84
C ALA A 105 -9.22 -21.89 15.30
N GLU A 106 -8.26 -21.32 16.01
CA GLU A 106 -8.47 -20.78 17.35
C GLU A 106 -9.21 -19.45 17.24
N PHE A 107 -10.43 -19.41 17.78
CA PHE A 107 -11.20 -18.17 17.87
C PHE A 107 -11.23 -17.65 19.32
N PRO A 108 -11.04 -16.34 19.55
CA PRO A 108 -11.13 -15.79 20.89
C PRO A 108 -12.58 -15.93 21.41
N GLN A 109 -12.77 -16.60 22.55
CA GLN A 109 -14.11 -16.89 23.08
C GLN A 109 -14.95 -15.65 23.41
N ASN A 110 -14.31 -14.50 23.64
CA ASN A 110 -14.97 -13.23 23.94
C ASN A 110 -14.61 -12.15 22.92
N TYR A 111 -14.39 -12.52 21.65
CA TYR A 111 -14.10 -11.55 20.61
C TYR A 111 -15.29 -10.60 20.41
N ARG A 112 -15.09 -9.32 20.68
CA ARG A 112 -16.08 -8.26 20.56
C ARG A 112 -15.46 -7.07 19.82
N PRO A 113 -15.29 -7.18 18.50
CA PRO A 113 -14.72 -6.09 17.73
C PRO A 113 -15.67 -4.90 17.71
N ASP A 114 -15.11 -3.68 17.65
CA ASP A 114 -15.88 -2.43 17.66
C ASP A 114 -16.79 -2.29 16.43
N TYR A 115 -16.48 -3.00 15.34
CA TYR A 115 -17.29 -3.05 14.13
C TYR A 115 -18.52 -3.97 14.24
N ALA A 116 -18.70 -4.67 15.36
CA ALA A 116 -19.83 -5.57 15.61
C ALA A 116 -20.76 -5.06 16.74
N TYR A 117 -22.05 -5.34 16.61
CA TYR A 117 -23.07 -5.06 17.60
C TYR A 117 -24.01 -6.25 17.77
N LYS A 118 -24.06 -6.80 18.99
CA LYS A 118 -24.93 -7.95 19.36
C LYS A 118 -24.82 -9.14 18.38
N GLY A 119 -23.61 -9.41 17.90
CA GLY A 119 -23.34 -10.52 16.96
C GLY A 119 -23.59 -10.19 15.48
N TYR A 120 -24.02 -8.97 15.16
CA TYR A 120 -24.17 -8.49 13.78
C TYR A 120 -23.06 -7.51 13.44
N ILE A 121 -22.69 -7.43 12.16
CA ILE A 121 -21.78 -6.40 11.66
C ILE A 121 -22.54 -5.07 11.57
N GLN A 122 -22.05 -4.04 12.28
CA GLN A 122 -22.59 -2.67 12.18
C GLN A 122 -21.73 -1.77 11.30
N ASN A 123 -20.45 -2.09 11.12
CA ASN A 123 -19.53 -1.37 10.23
C ASN A 123 -18.88 -2.35 9.24
N PHE A 124 -19.42 -2.42 8.03
CA PHE A 124 -18.96 -3.35 7.00
C PHE A 124 -17.54 -3.03 6.53
N THR A 125 -17.21 -1.75 6.38
CA THR A 125 -15.86 -1.32 5.96
C THR A 125 -14.80 -1.81 6.93
N ALA A 126 -15.00 -1.62 8.24
CA ALA A 126 -14.07 -2.11 9.26
C ALA A 126 -14.05 -3.65 9.35
N SER A 127 -15.19 -4.32 9.14
CA SER A 127 -15.22 -5.80 9.12
C SER A 127 -14.50 -6.42 7.92
N SER A 128 -14.35 -5.66 6.84
CA SER A 128 -13.63 -6.08 5.63
C SER A 128 -12.17 -5.62 5.62
N ASP A 129 -11.73 -4.85 6.62
CA ASP A 129 -10.35 -4.42 6.77
C ASP A 129 -9.55 -5.52 7.48
N PRO A 130 -8.56 -6.15 6.81
CA PRO A 130 -7.75 -7.19 7.43
C PRO A 130 -6.87 -6.66 8.58
N CYS A 131 -6.60 -5.36 8.66
CA CYS A 131 -5.89 -4.80 9.81
C CYS A 131 -6.72 -4.85 11.11
N GLN A 132 -8.05 -4.94 10.99
CA GLN A 132 -8.97 -5.04 12.13
C GLN A 132 -9.22 -6.49 12.60
N GLN A 133 -8.54 -7.48 11.99
CA GLN A 133 -8.72 -8.91 12.29
C GLN A 133 -7.65 -9.45 13.23
#